data_AF-A0AAE0WS91-F1
#
_entry.id   AF-A0AAE0WS91-F1
#
_cell.length_a   1.000
_cell.length_b   1.000
_cell.length_c   1.000
_cell.angle_alpha   90.00
_cell.angle_beta   90.00
_cell.angle_gamma   90.00
#
_symmetry.space_group_name_H-M   'P 1'
#
loop_
_entity.id
_entity.type
_entity.pdbx_description
1 polymer ?
#
loop_
_entity_poly.entity_id
_entity_poly.type
_entity_poly.pdbx_seq_one_letter_code
_entity_poly.pdbx_strand_id
1 'polypeptide(L)'
;MQYTFNTIYSICFFGEFEFWLSSIKVLVIIGLIILMVILAAGGGPNHQATGFRYWNDPGSFAQYKSIPGSWGQFLAVWSSMVTAVFAFLGTELIGVTVGEAQNPRRNIPRAIKLTFWRILVFYICSVFLLGMVVPYNSKELAFATKASSSAAASPFVVAIKLAGIQTLPGFLNGCILIFVFSAANSDLYIASRTLHGLALKRQAPGFLARTDKRGVPYFALGASALVCCLAFMSVSTSSKVVFTYFVNLVSIFGLLTWISILVSHIYFKKALRAQGVNERDMRYRSPFGMWGSTVALVFCIIIAFTKNFTVFIHSPKTYGNFDYKNFITGYLGIPLYIFMIFGYKLIMRTKGVKPAEADLWTGKDVIDADEQEWLAKEAAEKASGKQASSLYRHTFGYLF
;
A
#
# COMPACT_ATOMS: atom_id res chain seq x y z
N MET A 1 -2.04 16.30 28.54
CA MET A 1 -0.59 16.09 28.83
C MET A 1 -0.27 14.71 29.37
N GLN A 2 -0.90 14.21 30.46
CA GLN A 2 -0.60 12.86 30.99
C GLN A 2 -0.91 11.72 30.00
N TYR A 3 -2.00 11.83 29.23
CA TYR A 3 -2.39 10.83 28.23
C TYR A 3 -1.41 10.77 27.04
N THR A 4 -0.89 11.92 26.61
CA THR A 4 0.09 12.02 25.52
C THR A 4 1.38 11.27 25.85
N PHE A 5 1.82 11.31 27.10
CA PHE A 5 3.10 10.71 27.53
C PHE A 5 3.09 9.18 27.53
N ASN A 6 2.00 8.54 27.99
CA ASN A 6 1.89 7.07 27.98
C ASN A 6 1.63 6.49 26.59
N THR A 7 0.97 7.26 25.72
CA THR A 7 0.82 6.94 24.29
C THR A 7 2.16 6.92 23.59
N ILE A 8 3.04 7.88 23.89
CA ILE A 8 4.41 7.92 23.37
C ILE A 8 5.18 6.65 23.71
N TYR A 9 5.09 6.10 24.93
CA TYR A 9 5.80 4.85 25.28
C TYR A 9 5.33 3.63 24.49
N SER A 10 4.02 3.44 24.33
CA SER A 10 3.48 2.32 23.54
C SER A 10 3.78 2.48 22.05
N ILE A 11 3.81 3.72 21.55
CA ILE A 11 4.19 4.04 20.17
C ILE A 11 5.69 3.85 19.95
N CYS A 12 6.55 4.22 20.90
CA CYS A 12 8.00 4.06 20.80
C CYS A 12 8.39 2.58 20.70
N PHE A 13 7.81 1.71 21.54
CA PHE A 13 8.08 0.28 21.47
C PHE A 13 7.60 -0.33 20.15
N PHE A 14 6.39 0.02 19.70
CA PHE A 14 5.89 -0.40 18.40
C PHE A 14 6.77 0.11 17.24
N GLY A 15 7.22 1.37 17.33
CA GLY A 15 8.08 2.01 16.34
C GLY A 15 9.46 1.36 16.23
N GLU A 16 10.11 1.02 17.35
CA GLU A 16 11.37 0.28 17.36
C GLU A 16 11.20 -1.14 16.79
N PHE A 17 10.13 -1.84 17.18
CA PHE A 17 9.84 -3.17 16.67
C PHE A 17 9.59 -3.17 15.15
N GLU A 18 8.76 -2.25 14.66
CA GLU A 18 8.51 -2.08 13.23
C GLU A 18 9.75 -1.62 12.46
N PHE A 19 10.64 -0.83 13.07
CA PHE A 19 11.92 -0.46 12.48
C PHE A 19 12.79 -1.69 12.21
N TRP A 20 12.93 -2.59 13.19
CA TRP A 20 13.69 -3.83 13.02
C TRP A 20 13.05 -4.76 11.98
N LEU A 21 11.73 -4.95 12.04
CA LEU A 21 11.02 -5.79 11.06
C LEU A 21 11.10 -5.22 9.65
N SER A 22 11.01 -3.90 9.50
CA SER A 22 11.19 -3.21 8.23
C SER A 22 12.64 -3.31 7.72
N SER A 23 13.63 -3.30 8.61
CA SER A 23 15.03 -3.54 8.26
C SER A 23 15.26 -4.91 7.66
N ILE A 24 14.70 -5.95 8.27
CA ILE A 24 14.80 -7.31 7.77
C ILE A 24 14.13 -7.43 6.39
N LYS A 25 12.96 -6.81 6.18
CA LYS A 25 12.26 -6.80 4.88
C LYS A 25 13.16 -6.26 3.76
N VAL A 26 13.79 -5.11 3.99
CA VAL A 26 14.65 -4.46 3.00
C VAL A 26 15.86 -5.34 2.69
N LEU A 27 16.52 -5.90 3.70
CA LEU A 27 17.68 -6.79 3.51
C LEU A 27 17.32 -8.03 2.69
N VAL A 28 16.18 -8.68 2.97
CA VAL A 28 15.73 -9.86 2.22
C VAL A 28 15.40 -9.49 0.77
N ILE A 29 14.73 -8.37 0.52
CA ILE A 29 14.42 -7.92 -0.86
C ILE A 29 15.71 -7.63 -1.64
N ILE A 30 16.69 -6.95 -1.02
CA ILE A 30 18.00 -6.72 -1.65
C ILE A 30 18.68 -8.07 -1.96
N GLY A 31 18.67 -9.01 -1.02
CA GLY A 31 19.20 -10.37 -1.23
C GLY A 31 18.51 -11.10 -2.39
N LEU A 32 17.19 -10.98 -2.51
CA LEU A 32 16.43 -11.56 -3.63
C LEU A 32 16.79 -10.91 -4.95
N ILE A 33 16.95 -9.58 -5.01
CA ILE A 33 17.36 -8.88 -6.23
C ILE A 33 18.74 -9.38 -6.68
N ILE A 34 19.72 -9.43 -5.77
CA ILE A 34 21.06 -9.95 -6.05
C ILE A 34 20.98 -11.39 -6.55
N LEU A 35 20.20 -12.23 -5.86
CA LEU A 35 19.99 -13.62 -6.28
C LEU A 35 19.41 -13.72 -7.69
N MET A 36 18.37 -12.93 -8.03
CA MET A 36 17.80 -12.97 -9.37
C MET A 36 18.83 -12.55 -10.44
N VAL A 37 19.69 -11.57 -10.15
CA VAL A 37 20.80 -11.20 -11.06
C VAL A 37 21.77 -12.38 -11.25
N ILE A 38 22.17 -13.05 -10.18
CA ILE A 38 23.07 -14.21 -10.23
C ILE A 38 22.43 -15.35 -11.05
N LEU A 39 21.15 -15.63 -10.81
CA LEU A 39 20.42 -16.67 -11.55
C LEU A 39 20.23 -16.31 -13.03
N ALA A 40 19.96 -15.04 -13.34
CA ALA A 40 19.88 -14.56 -14.71
C ALA A 40 21.22 -14.71 -15.45
N ALA A 41 22.34 -14.52 -14.76
CA ALA A 41 23.69 -14.69 -15.29
C ALA A 41 24.17 -16.16 -15.34
N GLY A 42 23.38 -17.12 -14.83
CA GLY A 42 23.71 -18.55 -14.85
C GLY A 42 24.52 -19.06 -13.67
N GLY A 43 24.63 -18.28 -12.59
CA GLY A 43 25.29 -18.69 -11.34
C GLY A 43 24.46 -19.64 -10.48
N GLY A 44 23.35 -20.18 -10.99
CA GLY A 44 22.54 -21.19 -10.31
C GLY A 44 23.14 -22.61 -10.41
N PRO A 45 22.74 -23.55 -9.54
CA PRO A 45 23.13 -24.96 -9.62
C PRO A 45 22.83 -25.64 -10.96
N ASN A 46 21.84 -25.14 -11.70
CA ASN A 46 21.51 -25.60 -13.03
C ASN A 46 22.47 -25.10 -14.13
N HIS A 47 23.38 -24.17 -13.81
CA HIS A 47 24.33 -23.52 -14.71
C HIS A 47 23.69 -22.91 -15.97
N GLN A 48 22.41 -22.53 -15.91
CA GLN A 48 21.69 -21.96 -17.05
C GLN A 48 21.61 -20.44 -16.95
N ALA A 49 22.30 -19.74 -17.84
CA ALA A 49 22.14 -18.31 -18.01
C ALA A 49 20.80 -18.01 -18.68
N THR A 50 19.78 -17.74 -17.87
CA THR A 50 18.42 -17.47 -18.36
C THR A 50 18.32 -16.10 -19.03
N GLY A 51 19.03 -15.07 -18.52
CA GLY A 51 19.10 -13.76 -19.17
C GLY A 51 17.75 -13.25 -19.68
N PHE A 52 17.68 -12.90 -20.96
CA PHE A 52 16.42 -12.50 -21.63
C PHE A 52 15.73 -13.66 -22.37
N ARG A 53 16.12 -14.91 -22.13
CA ARG A 53 15.55 -16.08 -22.81
C ARG A 53 14.04 -16.11 -22.71
N TYR A 54 13.50 -15.98 -21.50
CA TYR A 54 12.05 -16.07 -21.26
C TYR A 54 11.25 -14.87 -21.78
N TRP A 55 11.91 -13.74 -22.02
CA TRP A 55 11.30 -12.56 -22.66
C TRP A 55 11.11 -12.76 -24.16
N ASN A 56 11.92 -13.63 -24.78
CA ASN A 56 11.81 -14.01 -26.19
C ASN A 56 10.97 -15.27 -26.39
N ASP A 57 11.19 -16.32 -25.58
CA ASP A 57 10.48 -17.60 -25.63
C ASP A 57 10.20 -18.09 -24.19
N PRO A 58 8.93 -18.15 -23.73
CA PRO A 58 7.66 -18.06 -24.49
C PRO A 58 7.23 -16.65 -24.90
N GLY A 59 7.94 -15.60 -24.46
CA GLY A 59 7.65 -14.21 -24.81
C GLY A 59 7.35 -13.34 -23.58
N SER A 60 7.35 -12.02 -23.79
CA SER A 60 7.20 -11.05 -22.70
C SER A 60 5.75 -10.89 -22.20
N PHE A 61 4.76 -11.27 -23.01
CA PHE A 61 3.33 -11.07 -22.70
C PHE A 61 2.55 -12.37 -22.84
N ALA A 62 1.93 -12.81 -21.75
CA ALA A 62 1.02 -13.94 -21.73
C ALA A 62 -0.28 -13.63 -22.48
N GLN A 63 -0.90 -14.66 -23.08
CA GLN A 63 -2.24 -14.57 -23.67
C GLN A 63 -3.32 -14.80 -22.60
N TYR A 64 -4.28 -13.88 -22.49
CA TYR A 64 -5.38 -14.02 -21.53
C TYR A 64 -6.36 -15.12 -21.96
N LYS A 65 -6.52 -16.17 -21.13
CA LYS A 65 -7.45 -17.29 -21.37
C LYS A 65 -7.39 -17.87 -22.79
N SER A 66 -6.19 -17.93 -23.38
CA SER A 66 -5.96 -18.42 -24.75
C SER A 66 -6.61 -17.58 -25.87
N ILE A 67 -7.02 -16.34 -25.59
CA ILE A 67 -7.40 -15.38 -26.63
C ILE A 67 -6.13 -15.00 -27.40
N PRO A 68 -6.04 -15.22 -28.72
CA PRO A 68 -4.84 -14.93 -29.48
C PRO A 68 -4.66 -13.43 -29.77
N GLY A 69 -3.44 -13.05 -30.16
CA GLY A 69 -3.12 -11.71 -30.68
C GLY A 69 -2.87 -10.64 -29.61
N SER A 70 -2.77 -9.39 -30.06
CA SER A 70 -2.49 -8.23 -29.19
C SER A 70 -3.60 -7.96 -28.18
N TRP A 71 -4.85 -8.30 -28.51
CA TRP A 71 -5.99 -8.17 -27.60
C TRP A 71 -5.88 -9.09 -26.38
N GLY A 72 -5.51 -10.36 -26.59
CA GLY A 72 -5.29 -11.31 -25.50
C GLY A 72 -4.15 -10.88 -24.58
N GLN A 73 -3.07 -10.31 -25.14
CA GLN A 73 -1.95 -9.75 -24.37
C GLN A 73 -2.38 -8.53 -23.56
N PHE A 74 -3.12 -7.59 -24.15
CA PHE A 74 -3.65 -6.42 -23.46
C PHE A 74 -4.53 -6.83 -22.27
N LEU A 75 -5.44 -7.78 -22.47
CA LEU A 75 -6.30 -8.28 -21.39
C LEU A 75 -5.49 -8.97 -20.28
N ALA A 76 -4.40 -9.65 -20.61
CA ALA A 76 -3.53 -10.26 -19.62
C ALA A 76 -2.86 -9.20 -18.75
N VAL A 77 -2.28 -8.17 -19.38
CA VAL A 77 -1.72 -7.01 -18.67
C VAL A 77 -2.79 -6.32 -17.82
N TRP A 78 -3.96 -6.06 -18.39
CA TRP A 78 -5.08 -5.41 -17.70
C TRP A 78 -5.58 -6.23 -16.50
N SER A 79 -5.61 -7.56 -16.60
CA SER A 79 -6.00 -8.43 -15.48
C SER A 79 -5.02 -8.37 -14.30
N SER A 80 -3.75 -8.02 -14.55
CA SER A 80 -2.76 -7.81 -13.50
C SER A 80 -2.95 -6.50 -12.74
N MET A 81 -3.79 -5.57 -13.21
CA MET A 81 -4.05 -4.30 -12.54
C MET A 81 -4.65 -4.49 -11.14
N VAL A 82 -5.45 -5.54 -10.88
CA VAL A 82 -5.98 -5.84 -9.54
C VAL A 82 -4.85 -6.08 -8.55
N THR A 83 -3.91 -6.97 -8.90
CA THR A 83 -2.78 -7.32 -8.05
C THR A 83 -1.76 -6.18 -7.96
N ALA A 84 -1.62 -5.39 -9.03
CA ALA A 84 -0.83 -4.17 -9.00
C ALA A 84 -1.43 -3.17 -8.00
N VAL A 85 -2.71 -2.82 -8.13
CA VAL A 85 -3.40 -1.92 -7.19
C VAL A 85 -3.19 -2.39 -5.75
N PHE A 86 -3.47 -3.68 -5.48
CA PHE A 86 -3.26 -4.28 -4.16
C PHE A 86 -1.82 -4.08 -3.65
N ALA A 87 -0.81 -4.31 -4.49
CA ALA A 87 0.60 -4.15 -4.12
C ALA A 87 1.00 -2.68 -3.87
N PHE A 88 0.27 -1.71 -4.43
CA PHE A 88 0.52 -0.28 -4.26
C PHE A 88 -0.24 0.37 -3.09
N LEU A 89 -1.14 -0.38 -2.43
CA LEU A 89 -1.83 0.09 -1.23
C LEU A 89 -0.85 0.35 -0.08
N GLY A 90 -1.26 1.25 0.82
CA GLY A 90 -0.41 1.67 1.94
C GLY A 90 0.53 2.82 1.59
N THR A 91 0.53 3.35 0.36
CA THR A 91 1.24 4.61 0.06
C THR A 91 0.52 5.81 0.70
N GLU A 92 -0.80 5.72 0.85
CA GLU A 92 -1.64 6.68 1.58
C GLU A 92 -1.35 6.74 3.08
N LEU A 93 -0.68 5.73 3.64
CA LEU A 93 -0.32 5.68 5.06
C LEU A 93 0.54 6.86 5.49
N ILE A 94 1.40 7.37 4.60
CA ILE A 94 2.20 8.56 4.87
C ILE A 94 1.30 9.73 5.28
N GLY A 95 0.10 9.83 4.68
CA GLY A 95 -0.90 10.85 5.01
C GLY A 95 -1.52 10.68 6.39
N VAL A 96 -1.71 9.44 6.84
CA VAL A 96 -2.30 9.13 8.17
C VAL A 96 -1.28 9.40 9.28
N THR A 97 0.00 9.14 9.03
CA THR A 97 1.06 9.33 10.02
C THR A 97 1.58 10.76 10.11
N VAL A 98 1.16 11.69 9.24
CA VAL A 98 1.58 13.11 9.28
C VAL A 98 1.33 13.73 10.65
N GLY A 99 0.17 13.45 11.26
CA GLY A 99 -0.20 14.03 12.55
C GLY A 99 0.63 13.53 13.74
N GLU A 100 1.37 12.43 13.56
CA GLU A 100 2.25 11.84 14.59
C GLU A 100 3.74 12.00 14.24
N ALA A 101 4.05 12.54 13.05
CA ALA A 101 5.42 12.65 12.57
C ALA A 101 6.17 13.80 13.24
N GLN A 102 7.37 13.53 13.76
CA GLN A 102 8.27 14.57 14.20
C GLN A 102 8.72 15.41 13.00
N ASN A 103 8.77 16.74 13.15
CA ASN A 103 9.14 17.69 12.08
C ASN A 103 8.52 17.32 10.70
N PRO A 104 7.18 17.37 10.57
CA PRO A 104 6.47 16.86 9.40
C PRO A 104 6.87 17.59 8.11
N ARG A 105 7.22 18.88 8.21
CA ARG A 105 7.67 19.72 7.09
C ARG A 105 8.95 19.24 6.44
N ARG A 106 9.83 18.56 7.19
CA ARG A 106 11.05 17.94 6.66
C ARG A 106 10.85 16.46 6.34
N ASN A 107 10.21 15.73 7.25
CA ASN A 107 10.17 14.27 7.20
C ASN A 107 9.14 13.73 6.22
N ILE A 108 7.99 14.40 6.03
CA ILE A 108 6.96 13.95 5.07
C ILE A 108 7.45 14.05 3.62
N PRO A 109 8.03 15.17 3.14
CA PRO A 109 8.59 15.23 1.79
C PRO A 109 9.68 14.19 1.54
N ARG A 110 10.48 13.87 2.57
CA ARG A 110 11.50 12.82 2.50
C ARG A 110 10.86 11.44 2.35
N ALA A 111 9.89 11.10 3.21
CA ALA A 111 9.18 9.82 3.17
C ALA A 111 8.46 9.60 1.83
N ILE A 112 7.88 10.64 1.23
CA ILE A 112 7.28 10.59 -0.11
C ILE A 112 8.32 10.20 -1.16
N LYS A 113 9.50 10.85 -1.17
CA LYS A 113 10.59 10.54 -2.11
C LYS A 113 11.12 9.13 -1.92
N LEU A 114 11.31 8.70 -0.67
CA LEU A 114 11.76 7.34 -0.36
C LEU A 114 10.75 6.29 -0.83
N THR A 115 9.46 6.56 -0.64
CA THR A 115 8.38 5.68 -1.13
C THR A 115 8.37 5.57 -2.65
N PHE A 116 8.64 6.66 -3.36
CA PHE A 116 8.81 6.63 -4.82
C PHE A 116 10.01 5.76 -5.25
N TRP A 117 11.18 5.95 -4.65
CA TRP A 117 12.37 5.13 -4.93
C TRP A 117 12.17 3.67 -4.55
N ARG A 118 11.46 3.39 -3.46
CA ARG A 118 11.07 2.04 -3.03
C ARG A 118 10.30 1.31 -4.14
N ILE A 119 9.34 1.99 -4.77
CA ILE A 119 8.57 1.45 -5.90
C ILE A 119 9.49 1.21 -7.12
N LEU A 120 10.27 2.22 -7.50
CA LEU A 120 11.10 2.15 -8.71
C LEU A 120 12.17 1.06 -8.60
N VAL A 121 12.88 1.00 -7.48
CA VAL A 121 14.02 0.10 -7.30
C VAL A 121 13.55 -1.28 -6.88
N PHE A 122 12.71 -1.40 -5.85
CA PHE A 122 12.38 -2.72 -5.33
C PHE A 122 11.26 -3.40 -6.10
N TYR A 123 10.23 -2.69 -6.57
CA TYR A 123 9.10 -3.37 -7.20
C TYR A 123 9.40 -3.63 -8.66
N ILE A 124 9.78 -2.59 -9.41
CA ILE A 124 10.00 -2.71 -10.86
C ILE A 124 11.24 -3.57 -11.15
N CYS A 125 12.39 -3.33 -10.49
CA CYS A 125 13.57 -4.17 -10.76
C CYS A 125 13.34 -5.62 -10.34
N SER A 126 12.69 -5.90 -9.21
CA SER A 126 12.46 -7.29 -8.80
C SER A 126 11.52 -8.02 -9.75
N VAL A 127 10.44 -7.39 -10.22
CA VAL A 127 9.52 -7.99 -11.20
C VAL A 127 10.20 -8.19 -12.54
N PHE A 128 11.02 -7.22 -12.98
CA PHE A 128 11.81 -7.32 -14.20
C PHE A 128 12.77 -8.51 -14.17
N LEU A 129 13.59 -8.61 -13.12
CA LEU A 129 14.53 -9.71 -12.92
C LEU A 129 13.82 -11.05 -12.74
N LEU A 130 12.69 -11.06 -12.06
CA LEU A 130 11.87 -12.27 -11.93
C LEU A 130 11.39 -12.77 -13.30
N GLY A 131 10.96 -11.87 -14.20
CA GLY A 131 10.58 -12.24 -15.57
C GLY A 131 11.74 -12.79 -16.41
N MET A 132 12.99 -12.46 -16.07
CA MET A 132 14.19 -13.03 -16.69
C MET A 132 14.44 -14.48 -16.26
N VAL A 133 14.07 -14.83 -15.03
CA VAL A 133 14.41 -16.13 -14.41
C VAL A 133 13.23 -17.12 -14.40
N VAL A 134 11.99 -16.63 -14.50
CA VAL A 134 10.78 -17.47 -14.48
C VAL A 134 9.96 -17.25 -15.74
N PRO A 135 9.73 -18.28 -16.58
CA PRO A 135 8.84 -18.15 -17.71
C PRO A 135 7.39 -18.12 -17.24
N TYR A 136 6.57 -17.24 -17.84
CA TYR A 136 5.17 -17.08 -17.43
C TYR A 136 4.33 -18.35 -17.61
N ASN A 137 4.76 -19.30 -18.45
CA ASN A 137 4.10 -20.57 -18.73
C ASN A 137 4.67 -21.76 -17.91
N SER A 138 5.55 -21.52 -16.93
CA SER A 138 6.11 -22.58 -16.08
C SER A 138 5.01 -23.40 -15.38
N LYS A 139 5.18 -24.73 -15.36
CA LYS A 139 4.29 -25.64 -14.64
C LYS A 139 4.36 -25.42 -13.14
N GLU A 140 5.55 -25.09 -12.63
CA GLU A 140 5.82 -24.77 -11.23
C GLU A 140 5.12 -23.46 -10.84
N LEU A 141 5.12 -22.45 -11.71
CA LEU A 141 4.36 -21.22 -11.52
C LEU A 141 2.85 -21.47 -11.57
N ALA A 142 2.39 -22.31 -12.51
CA ALA A 142 0.98 -22.70 -12.60
C ALA A 142 0.53 -23.53 -11.38
N PHE A 143 1.38 -24.41 -10.87
CA PHE A 143 1.15 -25.19 -9.65
C PHE A 143 1.13 -24.28 -8.42
N ALA A 144 2.11 -23.41 -8.28
CA ALA A 144 2.18 -22.38 -7.23
C ALA A 144 0.92 -21.52 -7.22
N THR A 145 0.45 -21.11 -8.39
CA THR A 145 -0.80 -20.33 -8.54
C THR A 145 -2.04 -21.17 -8.21
N LYS A 146 -2.02 -22.49 -8.38
CA LYS A 146 -3.15 -23.40 -8.10
C LYS A 146 -3.16 -23.96 -6.67
N ALA A 147 -2.04 -23.95 -5.96
CA ALA A 147 -1.93 -24.47 -4.61
C ALA A 147 -2.86 -23.73 -3.63
N SER A 148 -3.41 -24.48 -2.66
CA SER A 148 -4.32 -23.95 -1.64
C SER A 148 -3.61 -23.11 -0.57
N SER A 149 -2.29 -23.26 -0.41
CA SER A 149 -1.46 -22.55 0.56
C SER A 149 -0.78 -21.33 -0.07
N SER A 150 -1.19 -20.14 0.38
CA SER A 150 -0.72 -18.84 -0.14
C SER A 150 0.80 -18.64 -0.04
N ALA A 151 1.45 -19.20 0.99
CA ALA A 151 2.89 -19.04 1.21
C ALA A 151 3.76 -19.79 0.17
N ALA A 152 3.31 -20.95 -0.34
CA ALA A 152 4.06 -21.73 -1.32
C ALA A 152 3.95 -21.17 -2.76
N ALA A 153 3.16 -20.11 -2.94
CA ALA A 153 2.81 -19.55 -4.25
C ALA A 153 3.73 -18.41 -4.73
N SER A 154 4.70 -17.98 -3.92
CA SER A 154 5.57 -16.84 -4.27
C SER A 154 6.39 -17.10 -5.54
N PRO A 155 6.34 -16.23 -6.56
CA PRO A 155 7.15 -16.38 -7.76
C PRO A 155 8.66 -16.43 -7.51
N PHE A 156 9.15 -15.75 -6.46
CA PHE A 156 10.56 -15.85 -6.06
C PHE A 156 10.92 -17.25 -5.56
N VAL A 157 10.02 -17.91 -4.85
CA VAL A 157 10.19 -19.31 -4.45
C VAL A 157 10.21 -20.22 -5.67
N VAL A 158 9.38 -19.94 -6.68
CA VAL A 158 9.39 -20.66 -7.96
C VAL A 158 10.73 -20.49 -8.68
N ALA A 159 11.26 -19.27 -8.76
CA ALA A 159 12.58 -19.00 -9.35
C ALA A 159 13.69 -19.82 -8.69
N ILE A 160 13.72 -19.84 -7.35
CA ILE A 160 14.70 -20.58 -6.55
C ILE A 160 14.60 -22.10 -6.80
N LYS A 161 13.37 -22.62 -6.89
CA LYS A 161 13.13 -24.04 -7.20
C LYS A 161 13.56 -24.42 -8.62
N LEU A 162 13.23 -23.58 -9.61
CA LEU A 162 13.65 -23.78 -11.00
C LEU A 162 15.18 -23.71 -11.15
N ALA A 163 15.85 -22.91 -10.32
CA ALA A 163 17.30 -22.87 -10.24
C ALA A 163 17.94 -24.11 -9.59
N GLY A 164 17.14 -24.97 -8.92
CA GLY A 164 17.62 -26.17 -8.23
C GLY A 164 18.16 -25.91 -6.81
N ILE A 165 17.88 -24.75 -6.21
CA ILE A 165 18.34 -24.41 -4.86
C ILE A 165 17.37 -25.00 -3.81
N GLN A 166 17.84 -25.96 -3.02
CA GLN A 166 16.96 -26.74 -2.13
C GLN A 166 16.63 -26.08 -0.78
N THR A 167 17.58 -25.35 -0.17
CA THR A 167 17.45 -24.84 1.21
C THR A 167 16.74 -23.48 1.28
N LEU A 168 16.96 -22.63 0.28
CA LEU A 168 16.50 -21.25 0.28
C LEU A 168 14.96 -21.05 0.20
N PRO A 169 14.17 -21.94 -0.43
CA PRO A 169 12.70 -21.85 -0.41
C PRO A 169 12.09 -21.81 1.00
N GLY A 170 12.60 -22.63 1.92
CA GLY A 170 12.10 -22.71 3.30
C GLY A 170 12.39 -21.42 4.07
N PHE A 171 13.62 -20.91 3.95
CA PHE A 171 14.02 -19.63 4.54
C PHE A 171 13.15 -18.48 4.04
N LEU A 172 12.94 -18.38 2.72
CA LEU A 172 12.13 -17.32 2.13
C LEU A 172 10.67 -17.38 2.58
N ASN A 173 10.09 -18.58 2.68
CA ASN A 173 8.74 -18.75 3.23
C ASN A 173 8.65 -18.26 4.69
N GLY A 174 9.67 -18.53 5.52
CA GLY A 174 9.78 -18.00 6.88
C GLY A 174 9.81 -16.47 6.90
N CYS A 175 10.62 -15.85 6.03
CA CYS A 175 10.65 -14.39 5.89
C CYS A 175 9.29 -13.83 5.47
N ILE A 176 8.59 -14.46 4.52
CA ILE A 176 7.25 -14.03 4.07
C ILE A 176 6.27 -14.03 5.26
N LEU A 177 6.31 -15.02 6.15
CA LEU A 177 5.46 -15.04 7.34
C LEU A 177 5.74 -13.86 8.26
N ILE A 178 7.01 -13.52 8.48
CA ILE A 178 7.40 -12.33 9.27
C ILE A 178 6.90 -11.05 8.60
N PHE A 179 6.95 -10.97 7.26
CA PHE A 179 6.51 -9.80 6.51
C PHE A 179 5.01 -9.59 6.62
N VAL A 180 4.25 -10.67 6.45
CA VAL A 180 2.78 -10.67 6.58
C VAL A 180 2.37 -10.30 8.01
N PHE A 181 3.06 -10.84 9.02
CA PHE A 181 2.79 -10.50 10.43
C PHE A 181 3.00 -9.01 10.71
N SER A 182 4.13 -8.45 10.26
CA SER A 182 4.40 -7.02 10.39
C SER A 182 3.39 -6.14 9.66
N ALA A 183 3.05 -6.49 8.41
CA ALA A 183 2.05 -5.77 7.64
C ALA A 183 0.67 -5.79 8.35
N ALA A 184 0.26 -6.95 8.85
CA ALA A 184 -1.01 -7.09 9.57
C ALA A 184 -1.07 -6.23 10.85
N ASN A 185 0.02 -6.15 11.61
CA ASN A 185 0.09 -5.31 12.80
C ASN A 185 -0.02 -3.81 12.44
N SER A 186 0.68 -3.39 11.39
CA SER A 186 0.60 -2.03 10.88
C SER A 186 -0.82 -1.68 10.40
N ASP A 187 -1.46 -2.55 9.62
CA ASP A 187 -2.82 -2.33 9.12
C ASP A 187 -3.84 -2.23 10.26
N LEU A 188 -3.71 -3.06 11.30
CA LEU A 188 -4.58 -3.01 12.47
C LEU A 188 -4.39 -1.72 13.30
N TYR A 189 -3.14 -1.27 13.44
CA TYR A 189 -2.78 0.02 14.05
C TYR A 189 -3.45 1.19 13.30
N ILE A 190 -3.41 1.15 11.96
CA ILE A 190 -3.96 2.21 11.09
C ILE A 190 -5.49 2.21 11.14
N ALA A 191 -6.11 1.04 11.04
CA ALA A 191 -7.56 0.89 11.07
C ALA A 191 -8.14 1.44 12.38
N SER A 192 -7.55 1.08 13.52
CA SER A 192 -7.99 1.55 14.84
C SER A 192 -7.86 3.07 14.99
N ARG A 193 -6.76 3.67 14.53
CA ARG A 193 -6.55 5.14 14.56
C ARG A 193 -7.47 5.90 13.63
N THR A 194 -7.67 5.40 12.42
CA THR A 194 -8.57 6.03 11.45
C THR A 194 -9.99 6.06 12.00
N LEU A 195 -10.46 4.93 12.55
CA LEU A 195 -11.79 4.83 13.15
C LEU A 195 -11.94 5.69 14.41
N HIS A 196 -10.90 5.74 15.25
CA HIS A 196 -10.85 6.63 16.41
C HIS A 196 -10.90 8.12 16.02
N GLY A 197 -10.12 8.52 15.00
CA GLY A 197 -10.10 9.88 14.48
C GLY A 197 -11.44 10.33 13.90
N LEU A 198 -12.15 9.43 13.20
CA LEU A 198 -13.52 9.67 12.76
C LEU A 198 -14.46 9.86 13.95
N ALA A 199 -14.32 9.04 15.01
CA ALA A 199 -15.17 9.13 16.19
C ALA A 199 -14.96 10.45 16.97
N LEU A 200 -13.71 10.93 17.08
CA LEU A 200 -13.40 12.24 17.68
C LEU A 200 -14.07 13.39 16.93
N LYS A 201 -14.15 13.30 15.60
CA LYS A 201 -14.85 14.28 14.75
C LYS A 201 -16.37 14.08 14.68
N ARG A 202 -16.95 13.18 15.48
CA ARG A 202 -18.37 12.79 15.43
C ARG A 202 -18.82 12.27 14.06
N GLN A 203 -17.90 11.65 13.33
CA GLN A 203 -18.13 11.01 12.02
C GLN A 203 -18.30 9.48 12.14
N ALA A 204 -18.01 8.92 13.32
CA ALA A 204 -18.27 7.52 13.67
C ALA A 204 -18.91 7.45 15.06
N PRO A 205 -19.50 6.30 15.47
CA PRO A 205 -20.10 6.13 16.79
C PRO A 205 -19.17 6.56 17.94
N GLY A 206 -19.68 7.39 18.85
CA GLY A 206 -18.87 8.05 19.88
C GLY A 206 -18.16 7.10 20.86
N PHE A 207 -18.62 5.86 21.02
CA PHE A 207 -17.92 4.88 21.87
C PHE A 207 -16.53 4.49 21.32
N LEU A 208 -16.30 4.62 20.01
CA LEU A 208 -15.02 4.36 19.36
C LEU A 208 -13.98 5.46 19.65
N ALA A 209 -14.41 6.60 20.18
CA ALA A 209 -13.53 7.67 20.62
C ALA A 209 -12.89 7.40 22.00
N ARG A 210 -13.29 6.33 22.71
CA ARG A 210 -12.74 6.02 24.03
C ARG A 210 -11.38 5.36 23.92
N THR A 211 -10.44 5.82 24.73
CA THR A 211 -9.08 5.25 24.86
C THR A 211 -8.85 4.70 26.26
N ASP A 212 -7.91 3.77 26.39
CA ASP A 212 -7.44 3.32 27.71
C ASP A 212 -6.49 4.35 28.36
N LYS A 213 -5.93 4.02 29.54
CA LYS A 213 -4.97 4.89 30.27
C LYS A 213 -3.66 5.12 29.51
N ARG A 214 -3.38 4.32 28.48
CA ARG A 214 -2.21 4.41 27.60
C ARG A 214 -2.52 5.17 26.30
N GLY A 215 -3.77 5.61 26.11
CA GLY A 215 -4.26 6.29 24.92
C GLY A 215 -4.50 5.35 23.72
N VAL A 216 -4.59 4.04 23.97
CA VAL A 216 -4.94 3.06 22.93
C VAL A 216 -6.46 3.04 22.74
N PRO A 217 -6.99 3.23 21.51
CA PRO A 217 -8.42 3.22 21.25
C PRO A 217 -8.97 1.79 21.18
N TYR A 218 -9.07 1.13 22.34
CA TYR A 218 -9.34 -0.31 22.43
C TYR A 218 -10.69 -0.75 21.83
N PHE A 219 -11.73 0.10 21.84
CA PHE A 219 -12.98 -0.21 21.14
C PHE A 219 -12.83 -0.20 19.62
N ALA A 220 -12.08 0.78 19.08
CA ALA A 220 -11.80 0.84 17.65
C ALA A 220 -10.88 -0.31 17.21
N LEU A 221 -9.91 -0.68 18.05
CA LEU A 221 -9.08 -1.85 17.87
C LEU A 221 -9.91 -3.15 17.88
N GLY A 222 -10.81 -3.31 18.86
CA GLY A 222 -11.70 -4.47 18.94
C GLY A 222 -12.64 -4.57 17.73
N ALA A 223 -13.23 -3.46 17.30
CA ALA A 223 -14.05 -3.42 16.09
C ALA A 223 -13.26 -3.84 14.84
N SER A 224 -12.01 -3.36 14.70
CA SER A 224 -11.13 -3.73 13.59
C SER A 224 -10.75 -5.22 13.65
N ALA A 225 -10.44 -5.75 14.85
CA ALA A 225 -10.11 -7.15 15.05
C ALA A 225 -11.30 -8.09 14.79
N LEU A 226 -12.54 -7.67 15.10
CA LEU A 226 -13.75 -8.44 14.78
C LEU A 226 -13.93 -8.62 13.27
N VAL A 227 -13.56 -7.63 12.45
CA VAL A 227 -13.58 -7.78 10.99
C VAL A 227 -12.54 -8.80 10.53
N CYS A 228 -11.39 -8.90 11.20
CA CYS A 228 -10.39 -9.94 10.91
C CYS A 228 -10.92 -11.37 11.13
N CYS A 229 -11.94 -11.57 11.99
CA CYS A 229 -12.57 -12.88 12.16
C CYS A 229 -13.23 -13.41 10.87
N LEU A 230 -13.51 -12.54 9.87
CA LEU A 230 -13.93 -13.00 8.54
C LEU A 230 -12.89 -13.92 7.89
N ALA A 231 -11.62 -13.86 8.29
CA ALA A 231 -10.59 -14.80 7.84
C ALA A 231 -10.94 -16.26 8.14
N PHE A 232 -11.72 -16.55 9.19
CA PHE A 232 -12.19 -17.91 9.50
C PHE A 232 -13.11 -18.52 8.43
N MET A 233 -13.57 -17.74 7.44
CA MET A 233 -14.16 -18.28 6.22
C MET A 233 -13.23 -19.28 5.51
N SER A 234 -11.91 -19.21 5.75
CA SER A 234 -10.94 -20.17 5.22
C SER A 234 -11.09 -21.59 5.79
N VAL A 235 -11.86 -21.76 6.87
CA VAL A 235 -12.13 -23.09 7.46
C VAL A 235 -13.11 -23.87 6.59
N SER A 236 -14.14 -23.21 6.05
CA SER A 236 -15.15 -23.84 5.20
C SER A 236 -14.87 -23.70 3.70
N THR A 237 -14.07 -22.71 3.30
CA THR A 237 -13.72 -22.40 1.91
C THR A 237 -12.21 -22.39 1.75
N SER A 238 -11.67 -22.79 0.59
CA SER A 238 -10.22 -22.74 0.34
C SER A 238 -9.61 -21.36 0.66
N SER A 239 -8.50 -21.33 1.42
CA SER A 239 -7.80 -20.09 1.82
C SER A 239 -7.44 -19.20 0.63
N LYS A 240 -7.12 -19.79 -0.53
CA LYS A 240 -6.85 -19.04 -1.77
C LYS A 240 -8.07 -18.26 -2.26
N VAL A 241 -9.25 -18.86 -2.17
CA VAL A 241 -10.51 -18.24 -2.62
C VAL A 241 -10.86 -17.08 -1.69
N VAL A 242 -10.76 -17.30 -0.37
CA VAL A 242 -11.00 -16.24 0.64
C VAL A 242 -9.98 -15.11 0.50
N PHE A 243 -8.71 -15.42 0.26
CA PHE A 243 -7.68 -14.43 -0.02
C PHE A 243 -8.04 -13.60 -1.26
N THR A 244 -8.54 -14.23 -2.33
CA THR A 244 -8.98 -13.53 -3.54
C THR A 244 -10.13 -12.56 -3.24
N TYR A 245 -11.09 -12.96 -2.40
CA TYR A 245 -12.17 -12.07 -1.95
C TYR A 245 -11.64 -10.85 -1.19
N PHE A 246 -10.70 -11.03 -0.28
CA PHE A 246 -10.10 -9.91 0.45
C PHE A 246 -9.25 -9.01 -0.44
N VAL A 247 -8.45 -9.57 -1.35
CA VAL A 247 -7.69 -8.77 -2.34
C VAL A 247 -8.65 -7.95 -3.20
N ASN A 248 -9.77 -8.52 -3.64
CA ASN A 248 -10.80 -7.79 -4.39
C ASN A 248 -11.39 -6.63 -3.59
N LEU A 249 -11.78 -6.87 -2.33
CA LEU A 249 -12.37 -5.86 -1.45
C LEU A 249 -11.37 -4.75 -1.10
N VAL A 250 -10.19 -5.13 -0.63
CA VAL A 250 -9.14 -4.19 -0.23
C VAL A 250 -8.70 -3.34 -1.41
N SER A 251 -8.57 -3.92 -2.61
CA SER A 251 -8.21 -3.15 -3.82
C SER A 251 -9.29 -2.14 -4.22
N ILE A 252 -10.58 -2.45 -4.08
CA ILE A 252 -11.64 -1.47 -4.41
C ILE A 252 -11.72 -0.37 -3.36
N PHE A 253 -11.61 -0.69 -2.06
CA PHE A 253 -11.59 0.31 -1.00
C PHE A 253 -10.36 1.22 -1.07
N GLY A 254 -9.20 0.66 -1.45
CA GLY A 254 -8.00 1.43 -1.69
C GLY A 254 -8.15 2.43 -2.85
N LEU A 255 -8.70 1.98 -4.00
CA LEU A 255 -9.00 2.88 -5.12
C LEU A 255 -9.98 3.99 -4.73
N LEU A 256 -11.02 3.68 -3.96
CA LEU A 256 -11.98 4.67 -3.48
C LEU A 256 -11.34 5.67 -2.50
N THR A 257 -10.41 5.20 -1.68
CA THR A 257 -9.57 6.07 -0.83
C THR A 257 -8.72 7.01 -1.69
N TRP A 258 -8.04 6.50 -2.71
CA TRP A 258 -7.24 7.32 -3.62
C TRP A 258 -8.09 8.32 -4.42
N ILE A 259 -9.28 7.91 -4.89
CA ILE A 259 -10.26 8.80 -5.52
C ILE A 259 -10.61 9.95 -4.55
N SER A 260 -10.88 9.64 -3.28
CA SER A 260 -11.18 10.65 -2.25
C SER A 260 -10.03 11.62 -2.03
N ILE A 261 -8.79 11.11 -1.96
CA ILE A 261 -7.58 11.93 -1.82
C ILE A 261 -7.38 12.83 -3.04
N LEU A 262 -7.53 12.31 -4.24
CA LEU A 262 -7.34 13.04 -5.49
C LEU A 262 -8.40 14.13 -5.67
N VAL A 263 -9.67 13.81 -5.40
CA VAL A 263 -10.75 14.80 -5.37
C VAL A 263 -10.45 15.88 -4.35
N SER A 264 -10.08 15.52 -3.11
CA SER A 264 -9.73 16.47 -2.06
C SER A 264 -8.58 17.38 -2.46
N HIS A 265 -7.53 16.84 -3.09
CA HIS A 265 -6.40 17.63 -3.58
C HIS A 265 -6.80 18.58 -4.73
N ILE A 266 -7.68 18.16 -5.64
CA ILE A 266 -8.21 19.04 -6.70
C ILE A 266 -9.00 20.21 -6.08
N TYR A 267 -9.86 19.96 -5.10
CA TYR A 267 -10.62 21.01 -4.41
C TYR A 267 -9.71 21.91 -3.56
N PHE A 268 -8.70 21.36 -2.90
CA PHE A 268 -7.68 22.12 -2.18
C PHE A 268 -6.93 23.09 -3.12
N LYS A 269 -6.51 22.63 -4.30
CA LYS A 269 -5.87 23.48 -5.31
C LYS A 269 -6.81 24.57 -5.85
N LYS A 270 -8.12 24.28 -5.95
CA LYS A 270 -9.13 25.30 -6.30
C LYS A 270 -9.30 26.33 -5.17
N ALA A 271 -9.26 25.92 -3.91
CA ALA A 271 -9.36 26.82 -2.76
C ALA A 271 -8.15 27.77 -2.67
N LEU A 272 -6.93 27.26 -2.84
CA LEU A 272 -5.71 28.08 -2.89
C LEU A 272 -5.82 29.19 -3.96
N ARG A 273 -6.27 28.84 -5.18
CA ARG A 273 -6.46 29.80 -6.27
C ARG A 273 -7.56 30.82 -5.96
N ALA A 274 -8.67 30.40 -5.38
CA ALA A 274 -9.79 31.28 -5.05
C ALA A 274 -9.43 32.29 -3.94
N GLN A 275 -8.53 31.93 -3.03
CA GLN A 275 -8.09 32.77 -1.90
C GLN A 275 -6.76 33.51 -2.18
N GLY A 276 -6.20 33.39 -3.39
CA GLY A 276 -4.95 34.08 -3.76
C GLY A 276 -3.69 33.58 -3.06
N VAL A 277 -3.72 32.39 -2.45
CA VAL A 277 -2.55 31.82 -1.75
C VAL A 277 -1.55 31.28 -2.76
N ASN A 278 -0.30 31.77 -2.69
CA ASN A 278 0.74 31.37 -3.63
C ASN A 278 1.22 29.94 -3.33
N GLU A 279 1.30 29.10 -4.36
CA GLU A 279 1.77 27.71 -4.21
C GLU A 279 3.22 27.63 -3.74
N ARG A 280 4.00 28.70 -3.95
CA ARG A 280 5.41 28.80 -3.54
C ARG A 280 5.59 28.86 -2.03
N ASP A 281 4.55 29.28 -1.30
CA ASP A 281 4.59 29.40 0.16
C ASP A 281 4.40 28.03 0.84
N MET A 282 4.07 26.99 0.06
CA MET A 282 3.92 25.63 0.57
C MET A 282 5.27 24.91 0.64
N ARG A 283 5.52 24.23 1.76
CA ARG A 283 6.74 23.45 1.98
C ARG A 283 6.90 22.28 1.00
N TYR A 284 5.78 21.73 0.55
CA TYR A 284 5.75 20.65 -0.44
C TYR A 284 4.82 21.01 -1.59
N ARG A 285 5.30 20.79 -2.82
CA ARG A 285 4.55 21.01 -4.05
C ARG A 285 4.46 19.70 -4.81
N SER A 286 3.25 19.31 -5.18
CA SER A 286 3.04 18.18 -6.07
C SER A 286 3.67 18.46 -7.44
N PRO A 287 4.56 17.59 -7.96
CA PRO A 287 5.34 17.87 -9.16
C PRO A 287 4.46 18.09 -10.41
N PHE A 288 3.36 17.36 -10.53
CA PHE A 288 2.41 17.47 -11.65
C PHE A 288 1.16 18.32 -11.33
N GLY A 289 1.11 18.93 -10.13
CA GLY A 289 0.02 19.82 -9.72
C GLY A 289 -1.39 19.24 -9.89
N MET A 290 -2.33 20.10 -10.31
CA MET A 290 -3.73 19.73 -10.51
C MET A 290 -3.94 18.78 -11.71
N TRP A 291 -3.13 18.92 -12.76
CA TRP A 291 -3.24 18.09 -13.96
C TRP A 291 -2.92 16.63 -13.64
N GLY A 292 -1.82 16.38 -12.92
CA GLY A 292 -1.46 15.02 -12.47
C GLY A 292 -2.55 14.39 -11.61
N SER A 293 -3.18 15.15 -10.71
CA SER A 293 -4.29 14.63 -9.91
C SER A 293 -5.53 14.32 -10.74
N THR A 294 -5.79 15.07 -11.80
CA THR A 294 -6.95 14.84 -12.68
C THR A 294 -6.75 13.58 -13.52
N VAL A 295 -5.57 13.40 -14.11
CA VAL A 295 -5.22 12.19 -14.88
C VAL A 295 -5.25 10.95 -13.98
N ALA A 296 -4.65 11.04 -12.79
CA ALA A 296 -4.68 9.94 -11.81
C ALA A 296 -6.11 9.61 -11.37
N LEU A 297 -6.97 10.62 -11.19
CA LEU A 297 -8.37 10.42 -10.80
C LEU A 297 -9.14 9.66 -11.88
N VAL A 298 -9.01 10.08 -13.15
CA VAL A 298 -9.64 9.38 -14.27
C VAL A 298 -9.16 7.94 -14.34
N PHE A 299 -7.86 7.69 -14.16
CA PHE A 299 -7.30 6.34 -14.20
C PHE A 299 -7.79 5.47 -13.03
N CYS A 300 -7.86 6.02 -11.81
CA CYS A 300 -8.41 5.31 -10.65
C CYS A 300 -9.88 4.95 -10.86
N ILE A 301 -10.68 5.84 -11.45
CA ILE A 301 -12.08 5.59 -11.77
C ILE A 301 -12.21 4.48 -12.81
N ILE A 302 -11.43 4.55 -13.90
CA ILE A 302 -11.42 3.51 -14.94
C ILE A 302 -11.09 2.15 -14.30
N ILE A 303 -9.99 2.05 -13.54
CA ILE A 303 -9.59 0.81 -12.89
C ILE A 303 -10.66 0.34 -11.90
N ALA A 304 -11.27 1.22 -11.11
CA ALA A 304 -12.32 0.83 -10.17
C ALA A 304 -13.49 0.10 -10.87
N PHE A 305 -13.85 0.52 -12.08
CA PHE A 305 -14.89 -0.15 -12.88
C PHE A 305 -14.38 -1.37 -13.65
N THR A 306 -13.15 -1.35 -14.15
CA THR A 306 -12.67 -2.38 -15.09
C THR A 306 -11.81 -3.45 -14.45
N LYS A 307 -11.30 -3.29 -13.23
CA LYS A 307 -10.32 -4.22 -12.64
C LYS A 307 -10.83 -5.67 -12.56
N ASN A 308 -12.12 -5.84 -12.28
CA ASN A 308 -12.77 -7.15 -12.17
C ASN A 308 -13.55 -7.51 -13.45
N PHE A 309 -13.15 -6.96 -14.61
CA PHE A 309 -13.81 -7.23 -15.89
C PHE A 309 -13.96 -8.72 -16.22
N THR A 310 -13.10 -9.55 -15.63
CA THR A 310 -13.08 -11.00 -15.80
C THR A 310 -14.41 -11.68 -15.43
N VAL A 311 -15.22 -11.06 -14.56
CA VAL A 311 -16.57 -11.52 -14.19
C VAL A 311 -17.58 -11.35 -15.33
N PHE A 312 -17.31 -10.47 -16.29
CA PHE A 312 -18.13 -10.23 -17.47
C PHE A 312 -17.65 -11.03 -18.70
N ILE A 313 -16.49 -11.69 -18.63
CA ILE A 313 -15.98 -12.52 -19.71
C ILE A 313 -16.46 -13.97 -19.54
N HIS A 314 -17.27 -14.43 -20.48
CA HIS A 314 -17.74 -15.80 -20.61
C HIS A 314 -16.56 -16.80 -20.56
N SER A 315 -16.63 -17.77 -19.65
CA SER A 315 -15.65 -18.86 -19.54
C SER A 315 -16.22 -20.14 -20.16
N PRO A 316 -15.52 -20.78 -21.12
CA PRO A 316 -16.01 -22.01 -21.77
C PRO A 316 -16.26 -23.18 -20.82
N LYS A 317 -15.62 -23.19 -19.64
CA LYS A 317 -15.77 -24.27 -18.64
C LYS A 317 -17.02 -24.13 -17.77
N THR A 318 -17.79 -23.06 -17.92
CA THR A 318 -19.02 -22.86 -17.15
C THR A 318 -19.98 -22.06 -18.02
N TYR A 319 -20.75 -22.74 -18.85
CA TYR A 319 -21.84 -22.11 -19.60
C TYR A 319 -22.81 -21.50 -18.58
N GLY A 320 -22.95 -20.17 -18.57
CA GLY A 320 -24.02 -19.46 -17.86
C GLY A 320 -23.81 -19.05 -16.39
N ASN A 321 -22.72 -19.40 -15.70
CA ASN A 321 -22.56 -18.99 -14.29
C ASN A 321 -21.76 -17.70 -14.16
N PHE A 322 -22.47 -16.56 -14.14
CA PHE A 322 -21.95 -15.29 -13.66
C PHE A 322 -21.29 -15.48 -12.28
N ASP A 323 -20.02 -15.10 -12.15
CA ASP A 323 -19.27 -15.22 -10.91
C ASP A 323 -19.71 -14.13 -9.92
N TYR A 324 -20.89 -14.34 -9.34
CA TYR A 324 -21.53 -13.38 -8.44
C TYR A 324 -20.68 -13.11 -7.20
N LYS A 325 -19.87 -14.09 -6.74
CA LYS A 325 -18.99 -13.92 -5.57
C LYS A 325 -17.85 -12.95 -5.87
N ASN A 326 -17.16 -13.10 -7.00
CA ASN A 326 -16.12 -12.16 -7.41
C ASN A 326 -16.68 -10.82 -7.90
N PHE A 327 -17.91 -10.80 -8.43
CA PHE A 327 -18.61 -9.56 -8.75
C PHE A 327 -18.94 -8.77 -7.47
N ILE A 328 -19.59 -9.40 -6.48
CA ILE A 328 -19.92 -8.74 -5.21
C ILE A 328 -18.63 -8.28 -4.54
N THR A 329 -17.65 -9.17 -4.31
CA THR A 329 -16.40 -8.76 -3.63
C THR A 329 -15.56 -7.75 -4.44
N GLY A 330 -15.67 -7.76 -5.77
CA GLY A 330 -15.00 -6.81 -6.65
C GLY A 330 -15.60 -5.41 -6.65
N TYR A 331 -16.92 -5.30 -6.52
CA TYR A 331 -17.66 -4.06 -6.74
C TYR A 331 -18.41 -3.53 -5.52
N LEU A 332 -18.58 -4.33 -4.44
CA LEU A 332 -19.31 -3.95 -3.22
C LEU A 332 -18.84 -2.62 -2.61
N GLY A 333 -17.55 -2.30 -2.75
CA GLY A 333 -17.00 -1.05 -2.24
C GLY A 333 -17.64 0.20 -2.85
N ILE A 334 -18.04 0.17 -4.13
CA ILE A 334 -18.60 1.33 -4.84
C ILE A 334 -19.95 1.77 -4.27
N PRO A 335 -21.00 0.92 -4.22
CA PRO A 335 -22.28 1.32 -3.64
C PRO A 335 -22.14 1.62 -2.14
N LEU A 336 -21.28 0.90 -1.42
CA LEU A 336 -21.03 1.18 0.01
C LEU A 336 -20.42 2.58 0.20
N TYR A 337 -19.44 2.96 -0.61
CA TYR A 337 -18.81 4.27 -0.57
C TYR A 337 -19.79 5.41 -0.91
N ILE A 338 -20.59 5.23 -1.97
CA ILE A 338 -21.66 6.17 -2.34
C ILE A 338 -22.65 6.30 -1.18
N PHE A 339 -23.10 5.17 -0.62
CA PHE A 339 -24.01 5.16 0.52
C PHE A 339 -23.42 5.86 1.75
N MET A 340 -22.13 5.64 2.05
CA MET A 340 -21.48 6.31 3.18
C MET A 340 -21.38 7.83 2.97
N ILE A 341 -21.05 8.30 1.77
CA ILE A 341 -20.96 9.74 1.49
C ILE A 341 -22.34 10.41 1.52
N PHE A 342 -23.28 9.89 0.74
CA PHE A 342 -24.60 10.51 0.61
C PHE A 342 -25.46 10.26 1.85
N GLY A 343 -25.36 9.08 2.46
CA GLY A 343 -26.01 8.76 3.74
C GLY A 343 -25.51 9.67 4.86
N TYR A 344 -24.19 9.89 4.98
CA TYR A 344 -23.64 10.85 5.95
C TYR A 344 -24.13 12.27 5.68
N LYS A 345 -24.12 12.72 4.41
CA LYS A 345 -24.63 14.05 4.03
C LYS A 345 -26.11 14.22 4.34
N LEU A 346 -26.93 13.19 4.14
CA LEU A 346 -28.36 13.21 4.41
C LEU A 346 -28.65 13.27 5.91
N ILE A 347 -27.99 12.41 6.70
CA ILE A 347 -28.19 12.31 8.16
C ILE A 347 -27.66 13.57 8.86
N MET A 348 -26.43 13.99 8.54
CA MET A 348 -25.79 15.14 9.19
C MET A 348 -26.14 16.47 8.53
N ARG A 349 -26.92 16.46 7.45
CA ARG A 349 -27.34 17.65 6.67
C ARG A 349 -26.18 18.59 6.30
N THR A 350 -25.02 18.01 5.97
CA THR A 350 -23.81 18.77 5.66
C THR A 350 -23.84 19.33 4.23
N LYS A 351 -23.45 20.59 4.09
CA LYS A 351 -23.36 21.28 2.79
C LYS A 351 -21.95 21.18 2.20
N GLY A 352 -21.84 21.29 0.88
CA GLY A 352 -20.53 21.41 0.22
C GLY A 352 -19.88 22.76 0.58
N VAL A 353 -18.56 22.75 0.77
CA VAL A 353 -17.79 23.96 1.08
C VAL A 353 -17.34 24.60 -0.23
N LYS A 354 -17.58 25.91 -0.40
CA LYS A 354 -17.10 26.64 -1.58
C LYS A 354 -15.59 26.84 -1.49
N PRO A 355 -14.84 26.82 -2.61
CA PRO A 355 -13.39 27.02 -2.58
C PRO A 355 -12.94 28.31 -1.87
N ALA A 356 -13.70 29.40 -2.00
CA ALA A 356 -13.39 30.68 -1.34
C ALA A 356 -13.62 30.67 0.18
N GLU A 357 -14.48 29.79 0.69
CA GLU A 357 -14.86 29.67 2.10
C GLU A 357 -14.11 28.51 2.81
N ALA A 358 -13.29 27.76 2.06
CA ALA A 358 -12.57 26.61 2.60
C ALA A 358 -11.52 27.05 3.62
N ASP A 359 -11.50 26.42 4.78
CA ASP A 359 -10.52 26.69 5.82
C ASP A 359 -9.15 26.10 5.45
N LEU A 360 -8.16 27.00 5.26
CA LEU A 360 -6.77 26.66 4.93
C LEU A 360 -5.79 26.92 6.09
N TRP A 361 -6.26 27.50 7.20
CA TRP A 361 -5.40 28.13 8.20
C TRP A 361 -5.51 27.50 9.58
N THR A 362 -6.65 26.92 9.95
CA THR A 362 -6.83 26.32 11.28
C THR A 362 -5.80 25.23 11.56
N GLY A 363 -5.11 25.35 12.71
CA GLY A 363 -4.08 24.41 13.15
C GLY A 363 -2.72 24.55 12.47
N LYS A 364 -2.55 25.51 11.56
CA LYS A 364 -1.26 25.81 10.92
C LYS A 364 -0.25 26.37 11.94
N ASP A 365 -0.72 27.20 12.86
CA ASP A 365 0.03 27.84 13.94
C ASP A 365 0.76 26.84 14.83
N VAL A 366 0.10 25.72 15.18
CA VAL A 366 0.69 24.64 15.97
C VAL A 366 1.89 24.02 15.23
N ILE A 367 1.73 23.77 13.93
CA ILE A 367 2.79 23.19 13.09
C ILE A 367 3.93 24.19 12.85
N ASP A 368 3.62 25.49 12.75
CA ASP A 368 4.61 26.56 12.64
C ASP A 368 5.46 26.65 13.93
N ALA A 369 4.82 26.58 15.10
CA ALA A 369 5.50 26.58 16.40
C ALA A 369 6.40 25.33 16.57
N ASP A 370 5.89 24.14 16.26
CA ASP A 370 6.65 22.89 16.32
C ASP A 370 7.89 22.92 15.41
N GLU A 371 7.79 23.51 14.22
CA GLU A 371 8.94 23.67 13.32
C GLU A 371 9.98 24.62 13.92
N GLN A 372 9.56 25.74 14.51
CA GLN A 372 10.47 26.70 15.14
C GLN A 372 11.23 26.09 16.31
N GLU A 373 10.54 25.34 17.19
CA GLU A 373 11.19 24.62 18.29
C GLU A 373 12.23 23.62 17.77
N TRP A 374 11.92 22.90 16.69
CA TRP A 374 12.82 21.92 16.13
C TRP A 374 14.05 22.57 15.48
N LEU A 375 13.87 23.69 14.77
CA LEU A 375 14.96 24.47 14.20
C LEU A 375 15.87 25.06 15.29
N ALA A 376 15.29 25.53 16.41
CA ALA A 376 16.04 26.01 17.56
C ALA A 376 16.88 24.90 18.20
N LYS A 377 16.32 23.69 18.35
CA LYS A 377 17.06 22.50 18.82
C LYS A 377 18.21 22.14 17.88
N GLU A 378 17.97 22.10 16.57
CA GLU A 378 19.00 21.76 15.58
C GLU A 378 20.13 22.82 15.53
N ALA A 379 19.79 24.10 15.74
CA ALA A 379 20.77 25.18 15.86
C ALA A 379 21.61 25.06 17.15
N ALA A 380 20.98 24.75 18.27
CA ALA A 380 21.66 24.51 19.54
C ALA A 380 22.59 23.27 19.49
N GLU A 381 22.15 22.18 18.86
CA GLU A 381 22.97 21.00 18.64
C GLU A 381 24.20 21.32 17.76
N LYS A 382 24.01 22.05 16.67
CA LYS A 382 25.12 22.51 15.80
C LYS A 382 26.11 23.40 16.56
N ALA A 383 25.60 24.31 17.40
CA ALA A 383 26.44 25.17 18.24
C ALA A 383 27.22 24.39 19.31
N SER A 384 26.66 23.28 19.80
CA SER A 384 27.29 22.45 20.85
C SER A 384 28.40 21.51 20.35
N GLY A 385 28.67 21.44 19.05
CA GLY A 385 29.71 20.58 18.47
C GLY A 385 29.44 19.07 18.56
N LYS A 386 28.31 18.65 19.15
CA LYS A 386 27.83 17.26 19.19
C LYS A 386 27.25 16.85 17.83
N GLN A 387 28.08 16.83 16.79
CA GLN A 387 27.67 16.32 15.50
C GLN A 387 27.66 14.78 15.59
N ALA A 388 26.49 14.19 15.84
CA ALA A 388 26.32 12.75 15.75
C ALA A 388 26.86 12.24 14.40
N SER A 389 27.72 11.21 14.47
CA SER A 389 28.46 10.61 13.34
C SER A 389 27.68 10.66 12.02
N SER A 390 28.29 11.35 11.03
CA SER A 390 27.78 11.55 9.67
C SER A 390 27.28 10.27 9.00
N LEU A 391 27.80 9.11 9.42
CA LEU A 391 27.42 7.80 8.89
C LEU A 391 25.93 7.48 9.15
N TYR A 392 25.42 7.70 10.37
CA TYR A 392 24.04 7.33 10.74
C TYR A 392 22.98 8.13 9.97
N ARG A 393 23.24 9.43 9.73
CA ARG A 393 22.37 10.30 8.92
C ARG A 393 22.39 9.95 7.43
N HIS A 394 23.52 9.47 6.90
CA HIS A 394 23.70 9.23 5.47
C HIS A 394 23.43 7.80 5.00
N THR A 395 23.58 6.78 5.84
CA THR A 395 23.38 5.38 5.43
C THR A 395 22.06 4.80 5.95
N PHE A 396 21.84 4.78 7.26
CA PHE A 396 20.65 4.16 7.84
C PHE A 396 19.39 5.02 7.72
N GLY A 397 19.48 6.34 7.95
CA GLY A 397 18.31 7.21 7.82
C GLY A 397 17.80 7.43 6.38
N TYR A 398 18.54 6.97 5.36
CA TYR A 398 18.08 7.00 3.95
C TYR A 398 17.43 5.70 3.50
N LEU A 399 17.64 4.59 4.22
CA LEU A 399 17.04 3.29 3.93
C LEU A 399 15.73 3.05 4.70
N PHE A 400 15.44 3.86 5.73
CA PHE A 400 14.24 3.77 6.58
C PHE A 400 13.42 5.05 6.57
#